data_AF-A0A960ILE1-F1
#
_entry.id   AF-A0A960ILE1-F1
#
_cell.length_a   1.000
_cell.length_b   1.000
_cell.length_c   1.000
_cell.angle_alpha   90.00
_cell.angle_beta   90.00
_cell.angle_gamma   90.00
#
_symmetry.space_group_name_H-M   'P 1'
#
loop_
_entity.id
_entity.type
_entity.pdbx_description
1 polymer ?
#
loop_
_entity_poly.entity_id
_entity_poly.type
_entity_poly.pdbx_seq_one_letter_code
_entity_poly.pdbx_strand_id
1 'polypeptide(L)'
;MSRDPRLLVQPAPFLRPTVSTPRIMVDVLIALVPSIGVAVWLFGLSALLVLAAATLGCVATEWLLAPGRRGASLSDWTAVLTGVLLGLTLPPSFPLWMAALGGFVAIALGKLAWGGLGRNLFNPALVGRAFLQAAFPIAITTWVPPAGPLALYRGNLAWPMFAAPVDAVTAATPLGRMKFLGEATPLGDLFLGNVGGSLGETSAVAVLLGLAWMLWRRACDWRIPAALALAAGTLAEIVHRVAPDHHPGGLFTLLGGSLLFGTVFMATDPVTSPLSPRGAWIFGGGVGVLV
;
A
#
# COMPACT_ATOMS: atom_id res chain seq x y z
N MET A 1 -26.11 24.99 53.23
CA MET A 1 -25.83 23.70 52.56
C MET A 1 -25.10 24.01 51.25
N SER A 2 -23.77 23.95 51.26
CA SER A 2 -22.97 24.20 50.05
C SER A 2 -23.22 23.08 49.05
N ARG A 3 -23.48 23.44 47.79
CA ARG A 3 -23.68 22.49 46.70
C ARG A 3 -22.44 21.61 46.59
N ASP A 4 -22.67 20.31 46.71
CA ASP A 4 -21.68 19.26 46.46
C ASP A 4 -21.08 19.51 45.07
N PRO A 5 -19.75 19.71 44.92
CA PRO A 5 -19.15 19.78 43.61
C PRO A 5 -19.45 18.45 42.92
N ARG A 6 -20.07 18.48 41.74
CA ARG A 6 -20.41 17.27 40.97
C ARG A 6 -19.12 16.51 40.65
N LEU A 7 -18.72 15.58 41.52
CA LEU A 7 -17.58 14.70 41.33
C LEU A 7 -17.93 13.73 40.20
N LEU A 8 -17.40 14.00 39.01
CA LEU A 8 -17.51 13.12 37.85
C LEU A 8 -16.53 11.96 38.02
N VAL A 9 -17.04 10.82 38.46
CA VAL A 9 -16.28 9.56 38.48
C VAL A 9 -16.14 9.09 37.03
N GLN A 10 -14.96 9.28 36.45
CA GLN A 10 -14.59 8.69 35.16
C GLN A 10 -13.58 7.56 35.40
N PRO A 11 -13.69 6.43 34.69
CA PRO A 11 -12.65 5.40 34.75
C PRO A 11 -11.34 5.96 34.16
N ALA A 12 -10.20 5.53 34.71
CA ALA A 12 -8.89 5.80 34.13
C ALA A 12 -8.85 5.33 32.66
N PRO A 13 -8.09 6.00 31.76
CA PRO A 13 -6.99 6.92 32.03
C PRO A 13 -7.37 8.42 31.98
N PHE A 14 -6.90 9.16 32.99
CA PHE A 14 -7.06 10.63 33.08
C PHE A 14 -6.05 11.42 32.25
N LEU A 15 -5.00 10.74 31.76
CA LEU A 15 -4.04 11.30 30.83
C LEU A 15 -4.56 11.08 29.41
N ARG A 16 -4.87 12.18 28.71
CA ARG A 16 -5.14 12.10 27.27
C ARG A 16 -3.87 11.61 26.58
N PRO A 17 -3.91 10.54 25.78
CA PRO A 17 -2.76 10.18 24.97
C PRO A 17 -2.43 11.37 24.05
N THR A 18 -1.17 11.79 24.04
CA THR A 18 -0.69 12.89 23.18
C THR A 18 -0.76 12.53 21.69
N VAL A 19 -0.86 11.24 21.38
CA VAL A 19 -0.98 10.68 20.04
C VAL A 19 -2.30 9.92 19.92
N SER A 20 -3.15 10.31 18.99
CA SER A 20 -4.41 9.62 18.70
C SER A 20 -4.27 8.82 17.41
N THR A 21 -5.00 7.70 17.29
CA THR A 21 -5.00 6.86 16.08
C THR A 21 -5.24 7.67 14.80
N PRO A 22 -6.22 8.61 14.76
CA PRO A 22 -6.43 9.44 13.57
C PRO A 22 -5.21 10.27 13.17
N ARG A 23 -4.39 10.74 14.14
CA ARG A 23 -3.17 11.50 13.84
C ARG A 23 -2.12 10.62 13.16
N ILE A 24 -1.92 9.40 13.66
CA ILE A 24 -0.99 8.43 13.04
C ILE A 24 -1.44 8.13 11.61
N MET A 25 -2.74 7.90 11.39
CA MET A 25 -3.29 7.59 10.06
C MET A 25 -3.11 8.75 9.08
N VAL A 26 -3.29 9.99 9.55
CA VAL A 26 -3.00 11.19 8.76
C VAL A 26 -1.51 11.33 8.47
N ASP A 27 -0.62 11.04 9.42
CA ASP A 27 0.82 11.08 9.20
C ASP A 27 1.26 10.09 8.11
N VAL A 28 0.65 8.89 8.06
CA VAL A 28 0.87 7.91 6.97
C VAL A 28 0.30 8.41 5.65
N LEU A 29 -0.88 9.03 5.64
CA LEU A 29 -1.43 9.65 4.42
C LEU A 29 -0.52 10.75 3.87
N ILE A 30 0.05 11.59 4.73
CA ILE A 30 1.03 12.62 4.35
C ILE A 30 2.30 11.96 3.78
N ALA A 31 2.76 10.86 4.38
CA ALA A 31 3.91 10.10 3.90
C ALA A 31 3.70 9.50 2.50
N LEU A 32 2.46 9.22 2.10
CA LEU A 32 2.11 8.69 0.78
C LEU A 32 2.01 9.78 -0.30
N VAL A 33 1.92 11.06 0.07
CA VAL A 33 1.76 12.18 -0.88
C VAL A 33 2.86 12.22 -1.95
N PRO A 34 4.17 12.03 -1.63
CA PRO A 34 5.21 11.99 -2.65
C PRO A 34 4.98 10.87 -3.66
N SER A 35 4.63 9.66 -3.21
CA SER A 35 4.36 8.51 -4.08
C SER A 35 3.13 8.74 -4.97
N ILE A 36 2.07 9.33 -4.41
CA ILE A 36 0.88 9.72 -5.18
C ILE A 36 1.26 10.77 -6.22
N GLY A 37 2.04 11.79 -5.85
CA GLY A 37 2.47 12.85 -6.76
C GLY A 37 3.24 12.31 -7.96
N VAL A 38 4.18 11.39 -7.75
CA VAL A 38 4.92 10.76 -8.84
C VAL A 38 4.02 9.85 -9.68
N ALA A 39 3.15 9.05 -9.05
CA ALA A 39 2.21 8.20 -9.77
C ALA A 39 1.29 9.00 -10.70
N VAL A 40 0.78 10.15 -10.23
CA VAL A 40 -0.07 11.06 -11.02
C VAL A 40 0.74 11.77 -12.10
N TRP A 41 1.99 12.13 -11.84
CA TRP A 41 2.84 12.74 -12.86
C TRP A 41 3.16 11.79 -14.02
N LEU A 42 3.42 10.51 -13.72
CA LEU A 42 3.79 9.48 -14.71
C LEU A 42 2.59 8.91 -15.48
N PHE A 43 1.48 8.66 -14.78
CA PHE A 43 0.32 7.94 -15.33
C PHE A 43 -0.96 8.78 -15.41
N GLY A 44 -0.91 10.02 -14.97
CA GLY A 44 -1.94 11.02 -15.18
C GLY A 44 -3.25 10.76 -14.45
N LEU A 45 -4.35 11.08 -15.14
CA LEU A 45 -5.70 11.05 -14.57
C LEU A 45 -6.12 9.63 -14.19
N SER A 46 -5.66 8.62 -14.93
CA SER A 46 -5.92 7.21 -14.61
C SER A 46 -5.47 6.83 -13.21
N ALA A 47 -4.29 7.28 -12.76
CA ALA A 47 -3.81 7.00 -11.41
C ALA A 47 -4.76 7.57 -10.35
N LEU A 48 -5.19 8.83 -10.53
CA LEU A 48 -6.15 9.48 -9.64
C LEU A 48 -7.50 8.75 -9.62
N LEU A 49 -7.99 8.31 -10.78
CA LEU A 49 -9.27 7.61 -10.87
C LEU A 49 -9.22 6.25 -10.16
N VAL A 50 -8.14 5.47 -10.33
CA VAL A 50 -7.98 4.18 -9.64
C VAL A 50 -7.91 4.38 -8.13
N LEU A 51 -7.12 5.35 -7.66
CA LEU A 51 -7.05 5.71 -6.24
C LEU A 51 -8.42 6.14 -5.71
N ALA A 52 -9.11 7.03 -6.41
CA ALA A 52 -10.44 7.49 -6.04
C ALA A 52 -11.45 6.34 -5.99
N ALA A 53 -11.45 5.44 -6.98
CA ALA A 53 -12.37 4.32 -7.03
C ALA A 53 -12.15 3.34 -5.86
N ALA A 54 -10.89 3.00 -5.56
CA ALA A 54 -10.56 2.14 -4.42
C ALA A 54 -10.95 2.80 -3.09
N THR A 55 -10.61 4.08 -2.89
CA THR A 55 -10.96 4.85 -1.69
C THR A 55 -12.46 5.01 -1.53
N LEU A 56 -13.20 5.33 -2.59
CA LEU A 56 -14.67 5.42 -2.54
C LEU A 56 -15.28 4.06 -2.22
N GLY A 57 -14.76 2.96 -2.79
CA GLY A 57 -15.18 1.61 -2.46
C GLY A 57 -15.01 1.30 -0.97
N CYS A 58 -13.85 1.62 -0.38
CA CYS A 58 -13.62 1.43 1.06
C CYS A 58 -14.56 2.29 1.92
N VAL A 59 -14.64 3.60 1.66
CA VAL A 59 -15.44 4.54 2.44
C VAL A 59 -16.93 4.21 2.36
N ALA A 60 -17.44 3.90 1.16
CA ALA A 60 -18.83 3.51 0.98
C ALA A 60 -19.15 2.22 1.72
N THR A 61 -18.26 1.23 1.67
CA THR A 61 -18.46 -0.06 2.36
C THR A 61 -18.48 0.11 3.87
N GLU A 62 -17.56 0.92 4.41
CA GLU A 62 -17.54 1.23 5.83
C GLU A 62 -18.83 1.93 6.27
N TRP A 63 -19.29 2.90 5.47
CA TRP A 63 -20.53 3.62 5.76
C TRP A 63 -21.79 2.73 5.67
N LEU A 64 -21.84 1.81 4.72
CA LEU A 64 -22.97 0.89 4.53
C LEU A 64 -23.03 -0.18 5.62
N LEU A 65 -21.91 -0.80 5.95
CA LEU A 65 -21.84 -1.97 6.84
C LEU A 65 -21.63 -1.61 8.32
N ALA A 66 -21.33 -0.34 8.66
CA ALA A 66 -21.23 0.13 10.04
C ALA A 66 -22.29 1.20 10.42
N PRO A 67 -23.61 0.96 10.23
CA PRO A 67 -24.65 1.99 10.38
C PRO A 67 -24.72 2.62 11.78
N GLY A 68 -24.46 1.85 12.84
CA GLY A 68 -24.48 2.33 14.23
C GLY A 68 -23.22 3.07 14.69
N ARG A 69 -22.18 3.15 13.85
CA ARG A 69 -20.89 3.81 14.16
C ARG A 69 -20.42 4.78 13.07
N ARG A 70 -21.25 5.08 12.07
CA ARG A 70 -20.89 5.86 10.86
C ARG A 70 -20.01 7.09 11.15
N GLY A 71 -20.41 7.94 12.09
CA GLY A 71 -19.65 9.15 12.43
C GLY A 71 -18.27 8.87 13.02
N ALA A 72 -18.19 7.94 13.99
CA ALA A 72 -16.93 7.58 14.63
C ALA A 72 -16.01 6.74 13.72
N SER A 73 -16.59 5.84 12.93
CA SER A 73 -15.85 4.96 12.00
C SER A 73 -15.23 5.73 10.85
N LEU A 74 -15.89 6.75 10.31
CA LEU A 74 -15.32 7.57 9.24
C LEU A 74 -14.30 8.61 9.75
N SER A 75 -14.42 9.03 11.01
CA SER A 75 -13.51 10.01 11.62
C SER A 75 -12.09 9.47 11.88
N ASP A 76 -11.88 8.16 11.71
CA ASP A 76 -10.63 7.48 12.02
C ASP A 76 -9.59 7.50 10.86
N TRP A 77 -9.97 7.97 9.66
CA TRP A 77 -9.18 8.02 8.43
C TRP A 77 -8.71 6.68 7.85
N THR A 78 -9.03 5.56 8.49
CA THR A 78 -8.47 4.26 8.13
C THR A 78 -9.10 3.65 6.88
N ALA A 79 -10.39 3.93 6.61
CA ALA A 79 -11.04 3.54 5.37
C ALA A 79 -10.35 4.21 4.16
N VAL A 80 -10.04 5.50 4.32
CA VAL A 80 -9.35 6.31 3.32
C VAL A 80 -7.95 5.78 3.09
N LEU A 81 -7.18 5.59 4.17
CA LEU A 81 -5.83 5.03 4.09
C LEU A 81 -5.81 3.64 3.43
N THR A 82 -6.74 2.76 3.80
CA THR A 82 -6.86 1.42 3.21
C THR A 82 -7.09 1.49 1.71
N GLY A 83 -8.00 2.35 1.25
CA GLY A 83 -8.27 2.52 -0.18
C GLY A 83 -7.13 3.14 -0.96
N VAL A 84 -6.44 4.14 -0.38
CA VAL A 84 -5.24 4.75 -0.98
C VAL A 84 -4.12 3.71 -1.10
N LEU A 85 -3.83 2.95 -0.04
CA LEU A 85 -2.82 1.90 -0.06
C LEU A 85 -3.16 0.82 -1.09
N LEU A 86 -4.42 0.36 -1.12
CA LEU A 86 -4.88 -0.62 -2.10
C LEU A 86 -4.68 -0.09 -3.53
N GLY A 87 -5.18 1.12 -3.82
CA GLY A 87 -5.09 1.73 -5.13
C GLY A 87 -3.64 1.94 -5.58
N LEU A 88 -2.73 2.31 -4.67
CA LEU A 88 -1.30 2.42 -4.98
C LEU A 88 -0.66 1.08 -5.36
N THR A 89 -1.22 -0.05 -4.95
CA THR A 89 -0.71 -1.36 -5.38
C THR A 89 -1.27 -1.82 -6.73
N LEU A 90 -2.28 -1.15 -7.27
CA LEU A 90 -2.93 -1.54 -8.51
C LEU A 90 -2.22 -0.93 -9.74
N PRO A 91 -2.39 -1.55 -10.92
CA PRO A 91 -1.96 -0.94 -12.17
C PRO A 91 -2.70 0.38 -12.46
N PRO A 92 -2.10 1.31 -13.22
CA PRO A 92 -2.76 2.56 -13.60
C PRO A 92 -3.99 2.37 -14.49
N SER A 93 -3.96 1.36 -15.37
CA SER A 93 -5.04 1.04 -16.31
C SER A 93 -6.12 0.14 -15.69
N PHE A 94 -6.07 -0.12 -14.38
CA PHE A 94 -6.98 -1.05 -13.72
C PHE A 94 -8.44 -0.56 -13.81
N PRO A 95 -9.41 -1.45 -14.13
CA PRO A 95 -10.82 -1.06 -14.23
C PRO A 95 -11.36 -0.50 -12.91
N LEU A 96 -12.05 0.64 -12.98
CA LEU A 96 -12.47 1.37 -11.77
C LEU A 96 -13.46 0.59 -10.92
N TRP A 97 -14.36 -0.16 -11.55
CA TRP A 97 -15.33 -0.99 -10.84
C TRP A 97 -14.66 -2.15 -10.07
N MET A 98 -13.58 -2.72 -10.63
CA MET A 98 -12.80 -3.76 -9.95
C MET A 98 -12.05 -3.16 -8.76
N ALA A 99 -11.47 -1.97 -8.90
CA ALA A 99 -10.81 -1.26 -7.81
C ALA A 99 -11.78 -1.00 -6.64
N ALA A 100 -13.00 -0.52 -6.96
CA ALA A 100 -14.05 -0.31 -5.97
C ALA A 100 -14.49 -1.61 -5.28
N LEU A 101 -14.61 -2.71 -6.03
CA LEU A 101 -14.92 -4.03 -5.48
C LEU A 101 -13.81 -4.55 -4.54
N GLY A 102 -12.54 -4.33 -4.90
CA GLY A 102 -11.42 -4.63 -4.01
C GLY A 102 -11.48 -3.82 -2.71
N GLY A 103 -11.86 -2.54 -2.80
CA GLY A 103 -12.09 -1.70 -1.64
C GLY A 103 -13.23 -2.18 -0.74
N PHE A 104 -14.31 -2.71 -1.35
CA PHE A 104 -15.39 -3.38 -0.62
C PHE A 104 -14.88 -4.59 0.15
N VAL A 105 -14.16 -5.50 -0.50
CA VAL A 105 -13.64 -6.72 0.14
C VAL A 105 -12.62 -6.37 1.24
N ALA A 106 -11.75 -5.39 0.99
CA ALA A 106 -10.77 -4.91 1.97
C ALA A 106 -11.45 -4.50 3.29
N ILE A 107 -12.52 -3.71 3.23
CA ILE A 107 -13.21 -3.25 4.43
C ILE A 107 -14.13 -4.31 5.01
N ALA A 108 -14.96 -4.96 4.18
CA ALA A 108 -15.94 -5.93 4.66
C ALA A 108 -15.26 -7.13 5.34
N LEU A 109 -14.27 -7.74 4.67
CA LEU A 109 -13.59 -8.94 5.18
C LEU A 109 -12.31 -8.62 5.96
N GLY A 110 -11.55 -7.60 5.55
CA GLY A 110 -10.28 -7.26 6.20
C GLY A 110 -10.44 -6.46 7.49
N LYS A 111 -11.51 -5.66 7.63
CA LYS A 111 -11.72 -4.79 8.79
C LYS A 111 -12.98 -5.16 9.59
N LEU A 112 -14.15 -5.13 8.97
CA LEU A 112 -15.43 -5.21 9.68
C LEU A 112 -15.78 -6.62 10.16
N ALA A 113 -15.41 -7.67 9.43
CA ALA A 113 -15.60 -9.05 9.85
C ALA A 113 -14.94 -9.36 11.21
N TRP A 114 -13.84 -8.67 11.54
CA TRP A 114 -13.10 -8.81 12.80
C TRP A 114 -13.54 -7.81 13.89
N GLY A 115 -14.59 -7.03 13.60
CA GLY A 115 -15.14 -6.03 14.51
C GLY A 115 -14.58 -4.61 14.33
N GLY A 116 -13.77 -4.34 13.32
CA GLY A 116 -13.26 -3.00 13.02
C GLY A 116 -11.90 -2.70 13.65
N LEU A 117 -11.61 -1.42 13.84
CA LEU A 117 -10.26 -0.95 14.18
C LEU A 117 -9.60 -1.64 15.37
N GLY A 118 -8.31 -1.94 15.21
CA GLY A 118 -7.46 -2.54 16.23
C GLY A 118 -7.68 -4.04 16.44
N ARG A 119 -8.61 -4.65 15.70
CA ARG A 119 -8.92 -6.09 15.76
C ARG A 119 -8.65 -6.82 14.45
N ASN A 120 -8.11 -6.11 13.45
CA ASN A 120 -7.83 -6.69 12.15
C ASN A 120 -6.68 -7.69 12.29
N LEU A 121 -6.92 -8.94 11.90
CA LEU A 121 -5.88 -9.97 11.89
C LEU A 121 -4.82 -9.70 10.81
N PHE A 122 -5.25 -9.12 9.69
CA PHE A 122 -4.41 -8.81 8.54
C PHE A 122 -4.57 -7.35 8.12
N ASN A 123 -3.60 -6.84 7.37
CA ASN A 123 -3.70 -5.51 6.76
C ASN A 123 -4.88 -5.50 5.77
N PRO A 124 -5.94 -4.69 5.98
CA PRO A 124 -7.14 -4.73 5.15
C PRO A 124 -6.87 -4.46 3.66
N ALA A 125 -5.90 -3.59 3.34
CA ALA A 125 -5.55 -3.27 1.96
C ALA A 125 -4.94 -4.50 1.25
N LEU A 126 -4.11 -5.27 1.95
CA LEU A 126 -3.54 -6.51 1.43
C LEU A 126 -4.60 -7.61 1.24
N VAL A 127 -5.61 -7.68 2.10
CA VAL A 127 -6.76 -8.58 1.91
C VAL A 127 -7.51 -8.25 0.62
N GLY A 128 -7.79 -6.96 0.38
CA GLY A 128 -8.39 -6.51 -0.87
C GLY A 128 -7.53 -6.83 -2.10
N ARG A 129 -6.21 -6.60 -2.00
CA ARG A 129 -5.26 -6.94 -3.08
C ARG A 129 -5.24 -8.44 -3.37
N ALA A 130 -5.17 -9.29 -2.33
CA ALA A 130 -5.15 -10.74 -2.48
C ALA A 130 -6.43 -11.25 -3.14
N PHE A 131 -7.59 -10.69 -2.78
CA PHE A 131 -8.85 -10.99 -3.46
C PHE A 131 -8.81 -10.60 -4.94
N LEU A 132 -8.37 -9.39 -5.27
CA LEU A 132 -8.27 -8.93 -6.65
C LEU A 132 -7.30 -9.78 -7.48
N GLN A 133 -6.21 -10.24 -6.87
CA GLN A 133 -5.25 -11.13 -7.52
C GLN A 133 -5.84 -12.50 -7.82
N ALA A 134 -6.66 -13.05 -6.92
CA ALA A 134 -7.34 -14.32 -7.14
C ALA A 134 -8.49 -14.21 -8.15
N ALA A 135 -9.28 -13.13 -8.08
CA ALA A 135 -10.46 -12.94 -8.91
C ALA A 135 -10.13 -12.41 -10.32
N PHE A 136 -9.13 -11.53 -10.44
CA PHE A 136 -8.79 -10.80 -11.67
C PHE A 136 -7.28 -10.82 -11.98
N PRO A 137 -6.65 -12.00 -12.11
CA PRO A 137 -5.20 -12.13 -12.25
C PRO A 137 -4.64 -11.39 -13.47
N ILE A 138 -5.35 -11.42 -14.61
CA ILE A 138 -4.93 -10.75 -15.84
C ILE A 138 -4.93 -9.23 -15.64
N ALA A 139 -6.00 -8.68 -15.06
CA ALA A 139 -6.13 -7.24 -14.87
C ALA A 139 -5.06 -6.69 -13.93
N ILE A 140 -4.73 -7.39 -12.84
CA ILE A 140 -3.74 -6.91 -11.86
C ILE A 140 -2.29 -7.09 -12.33
N THR A 141 -2.05 -7.92 -13.35
CA THR A 141 -0.70 -8.17 -13.91
C THR A 141 -0.45 -7.47 -15.25
N THR A 142 -1.44 -6.72 -15.75
CA THR A 142 -1.30 -5.94 -16.99
C THR A 142 -0.79 -4.54 -16.64
N TRP A 143 0.47 -4.25 -16.98
CA TRP A 143 1.08 -2.94 -16.75
C TRP A 143 1.16 -2.14 -18.04
N VAL A 144 1.06 -0.83 -17.89
CA VAL A 144 1.12 0.14 -18.98
C VAL A 144 2.35 1.04 -18.80
N PRO A 145 3.00 1.46 -19.89
CA PRO A 145 4.10 2.41 -19.80
C PRO A 145 3.61 3.78 -19.33
N PRO A 146 4.47 4.59 -18.68
CA PRO A 146 4.17 5.98 -18.35
C PRO A 146 3.76 6.76 -19.61
N ALA A 147 2.63 7.46 -19.52
CA ALA A 147 2.06 8.21 -20.64
C ALA A 147 1.89 9.71 -20.34
N GLY A 148 2.30 10.16 -19.15
CA GLY A 148 2.30 11.56 -18.72
C GLY A 148 1.07 11.98 -17.91
N PRO A 149 1.01 13.25 -17.48
CA PRO A 149 0.12 13.72 -16.40
C PRO A 149 -1.36 13.86 -16.78
N LEU A 150 -1.70 13.82 -18.06
CA LEU A 150 -3.10 13.85 -18.55
C LEU A 150 -3.52 12.53 -19.21
N ALA A 151 -2.74 11.47 -19.03
CA ALA A 151 -3.04 10.17 -19.59
C ALA A 151 -4.33 9.57 -19.00
N LEU A 152 -5.13 8.98 -19.89
CA LEU A 152 -6.31 8.19 -19.56
C LEU A 152 -6.25 6.88 -20.35
N TYR A 153 -6.03 5.78 -19.65
CA TYR A 153 -5.98 4.44 -20.24
C TYR A 153 -7.39 3.91 -20.50
N ARG A 154 -7.56 3.17 -21.60
CA ARG A 154 -8.89 2.65 -22.00
C ARG A 154 -9.40 1.59 -21.02
N GLY A 155 -8.48 0.86 -20.39
CA GLY A 155 -8.80 -0.16 -19.40
C GLY A 155 -9.60 0.36 -18.19
N ASN A 156 -9.43 1.63 -17.81
CA ASN A 156 -10.13 2.20 -16.64
C ASN A 156 -11.66 2.19 -16.82
N LEU A 157 -12.14 2.47 -18.03
CA LEU A 157 -13.56 2.57 -18.37
C LEU A 157 -14.15 1.25 -18.90
N ALA A 158 -13.46 0.12 -18.67
CA ALA A 158 -13.95 -1.19 -19.06
C ALA A 158 -15.30 -1.52 -18.39
N TRP A 159 -16.24 -2.03 -19.19
CA TRP A 159 -17.56 -2.39 -18.70
C TRP A 159 -17.49 -3.64 -17.79
N PRO A 160 -18.29 -3.72 -16.72
CA PRO A 160 -18.29 -4.88 -15.83
C PRO A 160 -18.53 -6.19 -16.57
N MET A 161 -17.70 -7.19 -16.27
CA MET A 161 -17.76 -8.55 -16.86
C MET A 161 -17.47 -8.65 -18.37
N PHE A 162 -16.97 -7.59 -19.01
CA PHE A 162 -16.44 -7.64 -20.37
C PHE A 162 -14.91 -7.64 -20.34
N ALA A 163 -14.30 -8.17 -21.41
CA ALA A 163 -12.86 -8.11 -21.56
C ALA A 163 -12.41 -6.64 -21.57
N ALA A 164 -11.53 -6.27 -20.64
CA ALA A 164 -10.94 -4.95 -20.63
C ALA A 164 -10.16 -4.77 -21.94
N PRO A 165 -10.37 -3.69 -22.71
CA PRO A 165 -9.53 -3.41 -23.86
C PRO A 165 -8.09 -3.27 -23.37
N VAL A 166 -7.22 -4.16 -23.84
CA VAL A 166 -5.79 -4.10 -23.56
C VAL A 166 -5.23 -2.92 -24.34
N ASP A 167 -4.51 -2.03 -23.66
CA ASP A 167 -3.81 -0.95 -24.35
C ASP A 167 -2.77 -1.54 -25.31
N ALA A 168 -2.56 -0.90 -26.46
CA ALA A 168 -1.74 -1.43 -27.56
C ALA A 168 -0.27 -1.69 -27.17
N VAL A 169 0.18 -1.17 -26.01
CA VAL A 169 1.52 -1.38 -25.47
C VAL A 169 1.41 -1.82 -24.01
N THR A 170 1.78 -3.07 -23.74
CA THR A 170 1.98 -3.57 -22.38
C THR A 170 3.45 -3.41 -21.98
N ALA A 171 3.69 -3.00 -20.75
CA ALA A 171 5.03 -2.90 -20.17
C ALA A 171 5.26 -4.06 -19.20
N ALA A 172 6.43 -4.69 -19.25
CA ALA A 172 6.84 -5.61 -18.19
C ALA A 172 7.47 -4.82 -17.04
N THR A 173 7.24 -5.25 -15.80
CA THR A 173 7.93 -4.67 -14.64
C THR A 173 9.43 -4.89 -14.74
N PRO A 174 10.29 -4.05 -14.14
CA PRO A 174 11.74 -4.24 -14.18
C PRO A 174 12.18 -5.63 -13.72
N LEU A 175 11.57 -6.14 -12.65
CA LEU A 175 11.78 -7.51 -12.17
C LEU A 175 11.33 -8.57 -13.19
N GLY A 176 10.20 -8.36 -13.85
CA GLY A 176 9.71 -9.25 -14.92
C GLY A 176 10.62 -9.23 -16.15
N ARG A 177 11.11 -8.07 -16.56
CA ARG A 177 12.05 -7.91 -17.69
C ARG A 177 13.35 -8.65 -17.42
N MET A 178 13.92 -8.51 -16.24
CA MET A 178 15.13 -9.24 -15.87
C MET A 178 14.88 -10.76 -15.86
N LYS A 179 13.79 -11.22 -15.23
CA LYS A 179 13.51 -12.65 -15.06
C LYS A 179 13.18 -13.37 -16.38
N PHE A 180 12.43 -12.74 -17.28
CA PHE A 180 11.91 -13.39 -18.49
C PHE A 180 12.67 -13.01 -19.76
N LEU A 181 13.23 -11.79 -19.83
CA LEU A 181 13.91 -11.27 -21.02
C LEU A 181 15.43 -11.12 -20.82
N GLY A 182 15.93 -11.25 -19.58
CA GLY A 182 17.35 -11.00 -19.27
C GLY A 182 17.76 -9.53 -19.40
N GLU A 183 16.78 -8.61 -19.53
CA GLU A 183 17.04 -7.19 -19.76
C GLU A 183 17.05 -6.41 -18.44
N ALA A 184 18.24 -6.02 -18.00
CA ALA A 184 18.40 -5.20 -16.81
C ALA A 184 17.97 -3.74 -17.09
N THR A 185 17.09 -3.22 -16.23
CA THR A 185 16.72 -1.80 -16.24
C THR A 185 17.78 -1.00 -15.48
N PRO A 186 18.22 0.18 -15.96
CA PRO A 186 19.17 1.02 -15.24
C PRO A 186 18.68 1.34 -13.83
N LEU A 187 19.56 1.23 -12.83
CA LEU A 187 19.21 1.53 -11.43
C LEU A 187 18.72 2.98 -11.24
N GLY A 188 19.21 3.92 -12.07
CA GLY A 188 18.75 5.31 -12.06
C GLY A 188 17.26 5.44 -12.37
N ASP A 189 16.74 4.62 -13.29
CA ASP A 189 15.33 4.63 -13.69
C ASP A 189 14.42 4.00 -12.63
N LEU A 190 14.93 3.01 -11.87
CA LEU A 190 14.25 2.45 -10.70
C LEU A 190 14.23 3.42 -9.52
N PHE A 191 15.31 4.20 -9.37
CA PHE A 191 15.45 5.14 -8.27
C PHE A 191 14.57 6.38 -8.46
N LEU A 192 14.68 7.03 -9.62
CA LEU A 192 13.94 8.26 -9.95
C LEU A 192 12.49 7.98 -10.32
N GLY A 193 12.28 6.91 -11.09
CA GLY A 193 10.98 6.46 -11.52
C GLY A 193 10.65 6.85 -12.95
N ASN A 194 10.73 5.86 -13.83
CA ASN A 194 10.23 5.90 -15.20
C ASN A 194 9.95 4.47 -15.71
N VAL A 195 9.44 3.61 -14.84
CA VAL A 195 9.27 2.18 -15.11
C VAL A 195 7.80 1.79 -15.00
N GLY A 196 7.40 0.82 -15.82
CA GLY A 196 6.08 0.21 -15.73
C GLY A 196 5.94 -0.63 -14.46
N GLY A 197 4.80 -0.52 -13.78
CA GLY A 197 4.53 -1.21 -12.53
C GLY A 197 3.27 -0.67 -11.86
N SER A 198 3.08 -0.98 -10.58
CA SER A 198 1.97 -0.38 -9.83
C SER A 198 2.25 1.08 -9.51
N LEU A 199 1.19 1.83 -9.22
CA LEU A 199 1.27 3.27 -8.97
C LEU A 199 2.30 3.63 -7.88
N GLY A 200 2.32 2.88 -6.78
CA GLY A 200 3.20 3.12 -5.62
C GLY A 200 4.64 2.64 -5.79
N GLU A 201 4.92 1.85 -6.82
CA GLU A 201 6.24 1.24 -7.08
C GLU A 201 7.13 2.08 -7.97
N THR A 202 6.55 3.11 -8.60
CA THR A 202 7.22 3.83 -9.68
C THR A 202 8.49 4.53 -9.28
N SER A 203 8.60 5.05 -8.06
CA SER A 203 9.78 5.81 -7.63
C SER A 203 10.20 5.41 -6.23
N ALA A 204 11.38 4.79 -6.13
CA ALA A 204 11.96 4.43 -4.86
C ALA A 204 12.26 5.68 -4.01
N VAL A 205 12.67 6.79 -4.62
CA VAL A 205 12.89 8.07 -3.92
C VAL A 205 11.62 8.54 -3.22
N ALA A 206 10.48 8.49 -3.90
CA ALA A 206 9.20 8.91 -3.32
C ALA A 206 8.83 8.08 -2.09
N VAL A 207 9.05 6.76 -2.15
CA VAL A 207 8.82 5.84 -1.04
C VAL A 207 9.79 6.12 0.12
N LEU A 208 11.08 6.35 -0.17
CA LEU A 208 12.08 6.66 0.85
C LEU A 208 11.83 8.01 1.54
N LEU A 209 11.32 9.02 0.81
CA LEU A 209 10.88 10.28 1.41
C LEU A 209 9.71 10.07 2.37
N GLY A 210 8.76 9.20 2.01
CA GLY A 210 7.69 8.77 2.90
C GLY A 210 8.20 8.05 4.15
N LEU A 211 9.17 7.13 3.99
CA LEU A 211 9.83 6.47 5.12
C LEU A 211 10.52 7.49 6.05
N ALA A 212 11.29 8.43 5.49
CA ALA A 212 11.98 9.46 6.26
C ALA A 212 10.98 10.31 7.07
N TRP A 213 9.84 10.67 6.49
CA TRP A 213 8.77 11.38 7.19
C TRP A 213 8.19 10.56 8.35
N MET A 214 7.86 9.28 8.11
CA MET A 214 7.30 8.41 9.14
C MET A 214 8.28 8.17 10.29
N LEU A 215 9.57 8.03 9.99
CA LEU A 215 10.63 7.91 11.00
C LEU A 215 10.79 9.19 11.82
N TRP A 216 10.76 10.36 11.17
CA TRP A 216 10.83 11.65 11.85
C TRP A 216 9.66 11.88 12.79
N ARG A 217 8.45 11.52 12.34
CA ARG A 217 7.21 11.58 13.16
C ARG A 217 7.10 10.46 14.18
N ARG A 218 8.02 9.48 14.17
CA ARG A 218 7.97 8.25 14.98
C ARG A 218 6.65 7.48 14.82
N ALA A 219 6.12 7.47 13.60
CA ALA A 219 4.90 6.77 13.25
C ALA A 219 5.13 5.27 12.98
N CYS A 220 6.38 4.86 12.69
CA CYS A 220 6.75 3.45 12.52
C CYS A 220 8.04 3.09 13.30
N ASP A 221 8.19 1.80 13.64
CA ASP A 221 9.46 1.25 14.14
C ASP A 221 10.40 1.00 12.95
N TRP A 222 11.54 1.69 12.92
CA TRP A 222 12.58 1.58 11.88
C TRP A 222 13.16 0.18 11.75
N ARG A 223 13.06 -0.65 12.79
CA ARG A 223 13.59 -2.02 12.79
C ARG A 223 12.86 -2.91 11.80
N ILE A 224 11.55 -2.72 11.61
CA ILE A 224 10.76 -3.52 10.68
C ILE A 224 11.23 -3.32 9.22
N PRO A 225 11.27 -2.09 8.67
CA PRO A 225 11.71 -1.88 7.31
C PRO A 225 13.19 -2.23 7.13
N ALA A 226 14.04 -1.99 8.13
CA ALA A 226 15.45 -2.39 8.09
C ALA A 226 15.62 -3.92 8.05
N ALA A 227 14.92 -4.66 8.91
CA ALA A 227 14.98 -6.12 8.97
C ALA A 227 14.53 -6.76 7.65
N LEU A 228 13.42 -6.27 7.09
CA LEU A 228 12.85 -6.77 5.86
C LEU A 228 13.77 -6.48 4.67
N ALA A 229 14.23 -5.23 4.53
CA ALA A 229 15.14 -4.85 3.45
C ALA A 229 16.47 -5.62 3.50
N LEU A 230 17.02 -5.83 4.70
CA LEU A 230 18.23 -6.63 4.88
C LEU A 230 17.99 -8.10 4.52
N ALA A 231 16.93 -8.73 5.02
CA ALA A 231 16.64 -10.13 4.73
C ALA A 231 16.39 -10.38 3.24
N ALA A 232 15.49 -9.61 2.62
CA ALA A 232 15.15 -9.75 1.20
C ALA A 232 16.35 -9.41 0.29
N GLY A 233 17.05 -8.30 0.59
CA GLY A 233 18.20 -7.86 -0.21
C GLY A 233 19.38 -8.83 -0.12
N THR A 234 19.69 -9.35 1.06
CA THR A 234 20.78 -10.34 1.22
C THR A 234 20.44 -11.68 0.57
N LEU A 235 19.21 -12.17 0.71
CA LEU A 235 18.79 -13.40 0.08
C LEU A 235 18.81 -13.28 -1.45
N ALA A 236 18.28 -12.19 -2.00
CA ALA A 236 18.33 -11.91 -3.43
C ALA A 236 19.77 -11.82 -3.95
N GLU A 237 20.66 -11.19 -3.21
CA GLU A 237 22.09 -11.11 -3.56
C GLU A 237 22.77 -12.48 -3.56
N ILE A 238 22.46 -13.35 -2.59
CA ILE A 238 22.99 -14.72 -2.55
C ILE A 238 22.52 -15.51 -3.78
N VAL A 239 21.23 -15.44 -4.11
CA VAL A 239 20.67 -16.14 -5.28
C VAL A 239 21.24 -15.59 -6.59
N HIS A 240 21.39 -14.27 -6.69
CA HIS A 240 22.03 -13.62 -7.84
C HIS A 240 23.46 -14.13 -8.07
N ARG A 241 24.25 -14.30 -7.01
CA ARG A 241 25.63 -14.82 -7.14
C ARG A 241 25.69 -16.28 -7.62
N VAL A 242 24.64 -17.06 -7.38
CA VAL A 242 24.54 -18.44 -7.86
C VAL A 242 24.13 -18.48 -9.34
N ALA A 243 23.20 -17.61 -9.76
CA ALA A 243 22.67 -17.58 -11.11
C ALA A 243 22.42 -16.13 -11.59
N PRO A 244 23.49 -15.39 -11.96
CA PRO A 244 23.42 -13.95 -12.19
C PRO A 244 22.58 -13.57 -13.42
N ASP A 245 22.52 -14.45 -14.42
CA ASP A 245 21.79 -14.18 -15.66
C ASP A 245 20.25 -14.30 -15.51
N HIS A 246 19.77 -14.91 -14.42
CA HIS A 246 18.35 -15.23 -14.24
C HIS A 246 17.70 -14.54 -13.04
N HIS A 247 18.52 -14.06 -12.11
CA HIS A 247 18.05 -13.45 -10.86
C HIS A 247 18.62 -12.05 -10.72
N PRO A 248 17.81 -11.05 -10.36
CA PRO A 248 18.31 -9.71 -10.08
C PRO A 248 19.12 -9.65 -8.79
N GLY A 249 20.16 -8.81 -8.77
CA GLY A 249 20.96 -8.53 -7.58
C GLY A 249 20.15 -7.87 -6.45
N GLY A 250 20.67 -7.89 -5.24
CA GLY A 250 19.92 -7.47 -4.04
C GLY A 250 19.37 -6.04 -4.12
N LEU A 251 20.20 -5.09 -4.57
CA LEU A 251 19.80 -3.70 -4.72
C LEU A 251 18.73 -3.51 -5.81
N PHE A 252 18.83 -4.25 -6.91
CA PHE A 252 17.81 -4.23 -7.97
C PHE A 252 16.49 -4.75 -7.44
N THR A 253 16.50 -5.82 -6.65
CA THR A 253 15.27 -6.40 -6.06
C THR A 253 14.60 -5.45 -5.07
N LEU A 254 15.39 -4.75 -4.26
CA LEU A 254 14.88 -3.72 -3.35
C LEU A 254 14.26 -2.53 -4.08
N LEU A 255 14.88 -2.05 -5.16
CA LEU A 255 14.43 -0.86 -5.88
C LEU A 255 13.42 -1.16 -7.00
N GLY A 256 13.36 -2.41 -7.48
CA GLY A 256 12.75 -2.78 -8.76
C GLY A 256 11.28 -3.21 -8.69
N GLY A 257 10.59 -3.05 -7.56
CA GLY A 257 9.18 -3.41 -7.46
C GLY A 257 8.52 -3.10 -6.12
N SER A 258 7.39 -3.77 -5.90
CA SER A 258 6.46 -3.66 -4.74
C SER A 258 7.11 -3.85 -3.38
N LEU A 259 8.31 -4.43 -3.33
CA LEU A 259 9.01 -4.75 -2.11
C LEU A 259 9.24 -3.52 -1.24
N LEU A 260 9.84 -2.45 -1.76
CA LEU A 260 10.13 -1.25 -0.97
C LEU A 260 8.84 -0.56 -0.49
N PHE A 261 7.84 -0.45 -1.37
CA PHE A 261 6.54 0.12 -1.03
C PHE A 261 5.85 -0.68 0.09
N GLY A 262 5.78 -2.01 -0.06
CA GLY A 262 5.21 -2.91 0.94
C GLY A 262 5.99 -2.88 2.25
N THR A 263 7.31 -2.76 2.19
CA THR A 263 8.19 -2.65 3.35
C THR A 263 7.91 -1.39 4.18
N VAL A 264 7.74 -0.25 3.52
CA VAL A 264 7.58 1.04 4.19
C VAL A 264 6.15 1.30 4.63
N PHE A 265 5.15 0.94 3.83
CA PHE A 265 3.77 1.37 4.08
C PHE A 265 2.82 0.24 4.51
N MET A 266 3.17 -1.02 4.27
CA MET A 266 2.30 -2.17 4.59
C MET A 266 2.80 -2.98 5.77
N ALA A 267 4.12 -3.24 5.84
CA ALA A 267 4.72 -4.02 6.92
C ALA A 267 4.78 -3.23 8.24
N THR A 268 4.78 -1.90 8.19
CA THR A 268 4.80 -1.04 9.39
C THR A 268 3.41 -0.62 9.87
N ASP A 269 2.35 -1.35 9.49
CA ASP A 269 1.00 -1.07 9.96
C ASP A 269 0.91 -1.30 11.49
N PRO A 270 0.47 -0.29 12.29
CA PRO A 270 0.49 -0.37 13.75
C PRO A 270 -0.44 -1.43 14.35
N VAL A 271 -1.42 -1.94 13.59
CA VAL A 271 -2.35 -2.97 14.10
C VAL A 271 -1.78 -4.38 13.94
N THR A 272 -1.05 -4.62 12.85
CA THR A 272 -0.57 -5.96 12.49
C THR A 272 0.90 -6.19 12.82
N SER A 273 1.67 -5.13 13.06
CA SER A 273 3.08 -5.21 13.42
C SER A 273 3.30 -5.43 14.93
N PRO A 274 4.37 -6.15 15.32
CA PRO A 274 4.69 -6.37 16.72
C PRO A 274 5.26 -5.10 17.38
N LEU A 275 4.89 -4.88 18.64
CA LEU A 275 5.35 -3.71 19.43
C LEU A 275 6.72 -3.92 20.10
N SER A 276 7.21 -5.17 20.19
CA SER A 276 8.47 -5.48 20.88
C SER A 276 9.67 -5.35 19.94
N PRO A 277 10.83 -4.84 20.42
CA PRO A 277 12.05 -4.73 19.62
C PRO A 277 12.49 -6.03 18.94
N ARG A 278 12.44 -7.15 19.69
CA ARG A 278 12.82 -8.47 19.17
C ARG A 278 11.79 -8.99 18.17
N GLY A 279 10.50 -8.79 18.47
CA GLY A 279 9.41 -9.13 17.56
C GLY A 279 9.53 -8.39 16.23
N ALA A 280 9.90 -7.11 16.23
CA ALA A 280 10.09 -6.32 15.01
C ALA A 280 11.16 -6.91 14.07
N TRP A 281 12.30 -7.35 14.61
CA TRP A 281 13.35 -8.01 13.82
C TRP A 281 12.92 -9.37 13.28
N ILE A 282 12.28 -10.20 14.10
CA ILE A 282 11.81 -11.53 13.69
C ILE A 282 10.72 -11.40 12.62
N PHE A 283 9.76 -10.49 12.82
CA PHE A 283 8.68 -10.23 11.89
C PHE A 283 9.19 -9.69 10.56
N GLY A 284 9.98 -8.61 10.58
CA GLY A 284 10.51 -8.01 9.35
C GLY A 284 11.44 -8.98 8.61
N GLY A 285 12.32 -9.69 9.32
CA GLY A 285 13.18 -10.71 8.74
C GLY A 285 12.41 -11.88 8.15
N GLY A 286 11.39 -12.38 8.86
CA GLY A 286 10.53 -13.47 8.38
C GLY A 286 9.75 -13.09 7.13
N VAL A 287 9.16 -11.89 7.10
CA VAL A 287 8.50 -11.37 5.90
C VAL A 287 9.51 -11.21 4.76
N GLY A 288 10.69 -10.66 5.02
CA GLY A 288 11.71 -10.44 4.00
C GLY A 288 12.32 -11.73 3.42
N VAL A 289 12.26 -12.86 4.13
CA VAL A 289 12.66 -14.18 3.60
C VAL A 289 11.56 -14.79 2.73
N LEU A 290 10.29 -14.53 3.04
CA LEU A 290 9.14 -15.09 2.32
C LEU A 290 8.86 -14.39 0.98
N VAL A 291 9.19 -13.09 0.90
CA VAL A 291 9.00 -12.27 -0.31
C VAL A 291 10.19 -12.42 -1.24
#